data_AF-A0AAI8MM88-F1
#
_entry.id   AF-A0AAI8MM88-F1
#
_cell.length_a   1.000
_cell.length_b   1.000
_cell.length_c   1.000
_cell.angle_alpha   90.00
_cell.angle_beta   90.00
_cell.angle_gamma   90.00
#
_symmetry.space_group_name_H-M   'P 1'
#
loop_
_entity.id
_entity.type
_entity.pdbx_description
1 polymer ?
#
loop_
_entity_poly.entity_id
_entity_poly.type
_entity_poly.pdbx_seq_one_letter_code
_entity_poly.pdbx_strand_id
1 'polypeptide(L)'
;MRCVIFKGNASKLRFQMQEGLNLIVRGSVSAYIPRGEYQINCLEVLPDGIGELSLTYQQLKTSLQARGYFDNKKPIPAFPKRVAVLTSITGAVIEDIKKSRTKAVESCEVFCA
;
A
#
# COMPACT_ATOMS: atom_id res chain seq x y z
N MET A 1 -14.49 -20.27 -3.43
CA MET A 1 -14.55 -20.61 -2.00
C MET A 1 -15.88 -20.11 -1.47
N ARG A 2 -16.69 -20.98 -0.84
CA ARG A 2 -18.04 -20.60 -0.37
C ARG A 2 -17.96 -20.08 1.06
N CYS A 3 -18.40 -18.86 1.31
CA CYS A 3 -18.48 -18.29 2.66
C CYS A 3 -19.92 -18.39 3.16
N VAL A 4 -20.12 -18.94 4.36
CA VAL A 4 -21.42 -18.97 5.01
C VAL A 4 -21.36 -18.30 6.37
N ILE A 5 -22.41 -17.59 6.73
CA ILE A 5 -22.60 -17.06 8.08
C ILE A 5 -23.92 -17.58 8.62
N PHE A 6 -23.91 -18.16 9.82
CA PHE A 6 -25.14 -18.60 10.47
C PHE A 6 -25.89 -17.41 11.06
N LYS A 7 -27.23 -17.48 11.06
CA LYS A 7 -28.12 -16.40 11.50
C LYS A 7 -27.78 -15.84 12.88
N GLY A 8 -27.34 -16.69 13.82
CA GLY A 8 -26.95 -16.26 15.17
C GLY A 8 -25.64 -15.47 15.26
N ASN A 9 -24.75 -15.60 14.26
CA ASN A 9 -23.55 -14.77 14.13
C ASN A 9 -23.84 -13.54 13.27
N ALA A 10 -24.68 -13.68 12.25
CA ALA A 10 -25.13 -12.57 11.42
C ALA A 10 -25.88 -11.50 12.24
N SER A 11 -26.67 -11.90 13.25
CA SER A 11 -27.37 -10.96 14.13
C SER A 11 -26.45 -10.15 15.05
N LYS A 12 -25.17 -10.55 15.20
CA LYS A 12 -24.17 -9.81 16.00
C LYS A 12 -23.45 -8.74 15.19
N LEU A 13 -23.69 -8.66 13.87
CA LEU A 13 -23.10 -7.64 13.02
C LEU A 13 -23.68 -6.27 13.39
N ARG A 14 -22.80 -5.32 13.70
CA ARG A 14 -23.17 -3.93 14.02
C ARG A 14 -23.38 -3.07 12.77
N PHE A 15 -23.20 -3.63 11.58
CA PHE A 15 -23.28 -2.96 10.30
C PHE A 15 -24.09 -3.79 9.32
N GLN A 16 -24.68 -3.13 8.31
CA GLN A 16 -25.35 -3.81 7.23
C GLN A 16 -24.34 -4.21 6.15
N MET A 17 -24.36 -5.46 5.72
CA MET A 17 -23.59 -5.90 4.56
C MET A 17 -24.18 -5.24 3.30
N GLN A 18 -23.32 -4.57 2.54
CA GLN A 18 -23.63 -3.98 1.23
C GLN A 18 -22.70 -4.59 0.19
N GLU A 19 -23.19 -4.73 -1.05
CA GLU A 19 -22.36 -5.15 -2.17
C GLU A 19 -21.22 -4.14 -2.40
N GLY A 20 -20.02 -4.64 -2.66
CA GLY A 20 -18.82 -3.81 -2.83
C GLY A 20 -18.03 -3.52 -1.55
N LEU A 21 -18.48 -3.99 -0.37
CA LEU A 21 -17.67 -3.94 0.84
C LEU A 21 -16.57 -5.00 0.80
N ASN A 22 -15.33 -4.57 1.04
CA ASN A 22 -14.27 -5.48 1.45
C ASN A 22 -14.52 -5.87 2.90
N LEU A 23 -14.35 -7.15 3.23
CA LEU A 23 -14.62 -7.68 4.56
C LEU A 23 -13.47 -8.59 5.01
N ILE A 24 -13.03 -8.42 6.25
CA ILE A 24 -12.14 -9.35 6.94
C ILE A 24 -13.01 -10.35 7.69
N VAL A 25 -12.83 -11.63 7.40
CA VAL A 25 -13.64 -12.72 7.97
C VAL A 25 -12.74 -13.60 8.84
N ARG A 26 -13.17 -13.85 10.08
CA ARG A 26 -12.59 -14.86 10.97
C ARG A 26 -13.54 -16.05 11.08
N GLY A 27 -13.01 -17.26 10.94
CA GLY A 27 -13.84 -18.45 10.90
C GLY A 27 -13.03 -19.73 10.72
N SER A 28 -13.74 -20.86 10.67
CA SER A 28 -13.15 -22.18 10.42
C SER A 28 -13.37 -22.60 8.97
N VAL A 29 -12.31 -23.08 8.32
CA VAL A 29 -12.41 -23.70 6.99
C VAL A 29 -12.80 -25.16 7.16
N SER A 30 -13.80 -25.59 6.41
CA SER A 30 -14.27 -26.98 6.36
C SER A 30 -14.30 -27.43 4.90
N ALA A 31 -13.69 -28.57 4.63
CA ALA A 31 -13.71 -29.19 3.30
C ALA A 31 -14.77 -30.29 3.27
N TYR A 32 -15.71 -30.21 2.33
CA TYR A 32 -16.70 -31.27 2.11
C TYR A 32 -16.17 -32.23 1.05
N ILE A 33 -15.53 -33.30 1.53
CA ILE A 33 -14.80 -34.31 0.75
C ILE A 33 -15.63 -34.91 -0.41
N PRO A 34 -16.95 -35.16 -0.28
CA PRO A 34 -17.74 -35.75 -1.37
C PRO A 34 -17.89 -34.87 -2.63
N ARG A 35 -17.73 -33.54 -2.52
CA ARG A 35 -17.81 -32.59 -3.65
C ARG A 35 -16.50 -31.84 -3.90
N GLY A 36 -15.49 -32.01 -3.05
CA GLY A 36 -14.23 -31.26 -3.15
C GLY A 36 -14.40 -29.75 -2.95
N GLU A 37 -15.52 -29.29 -2.40
CA GLU A 37 -15.76 -27.86 -2.17
C GLU A 37 -15.22 -27.42 -0.80
N TYR A 38 -14.47 -26.31 -0.80
CA TYR A 38 -14.03 -25.62 0.41
C TYR A 38 -15.06 -24.58 0.82
N GLN A 39 -15.54 -24.73 2.05
CA GLN A 39 -16.48 -23.83 2.69
C GLN A 39 -15.83 -23.20 3.91
N ILE A 40 -15.98 -21.89 4.09
CA ILE A 40 -15.61 -21.20 5.32
C ILE A 40 -16.86 -20.83 6.09
N ASN A 41 -16.86 -21.23 7.36
CA ASN A 41 -17.89 -20.83 8.30
C ASN A 41 -17.43 -19.58 9.04
N CYS A 42 -18.05 -18.44 8.71
CA CYS A 42 -17.73 -17.13 9.25
C CYS A 42 -18.26 -17.01 10.70
N LEU A 43 -17.35 -16.86 11.65
CA LEU A 43 -17.68 -16.59 13.06
C LEU A 43 -17.81 -15.09 13.32
N GLU A 44 -16.89 -14.30 12.74
CA GLU A 44 -16.84 -12.85 12.89
C GLU A 44 -16.52 -12.22 11.53
N VAL A 45 -17.18 -11.10 11.24
CA VAL A 45 -16.99 -10.32 10.02
C VAL A 45 -16.76 -8.87 10.42
N LEU A 46 -15.67 -8.31 9.92
CA LEU A 46 -15.27 -6.93 10.11
C LEU A 46 -15.24 -6.25 8.73
N PRO A 47 -15.75 -5.03 8.58
CA PRO A 47 -15.53 -4.28 7.35
C PRO A 47 -14.04 -3.99 7.21
N ASP A 48 -13.47 -4.37 6.09
CA ASP A 48 -12.12 -3.96 5.71
C ASP A 48 -12.19 -2.47 5.41
N GLY A 49 -11.74 -1.68 6.39
CA GLY A 49 -11.72 -0.25 6.31
C GLY A 49 -10.70 0.19 5.26
N ILE A 50 -11.12 0.25 3.99
CA ILE A 50 -10.46 1.03 2.93
C ILE A 50 -10.24 2.48 3.43
N GLY A 51 -11.04 2.92 4.40
CA GLY A 51 -10.89 4.17 5.12
C GLY A 51 -9.68 4.26 6.05
N GLU A 52 -9.20 3.22 6.73
CA GLU A 52 -8.13 3.39 7.73
C GLU A 52 -6.77 3.69 7.05
N LEU A 53 -6.42 2.91 6.02
CA LEU A 53 -5.19 3.15 5.26
C LEU A 53 -5.26 4.48 4.52
N SER A 54 -6.41 4.78 3.88
CA SER A 54 -6.61 6.02 3.13
C SER A 54 -6.61 7.24 4.06
N LEU A 55 -7.22 7.16 5.24
CA LEU A 55 -7.24 8.22 6.25
C LEU A 55 -5.86 8.46 6.86
N THR A 56 -5.13 7.39 7.20
CA THR A 56 -3.75 7.48 7.67
C THR A 56 -2.85 8.10 6.61
N TYR A 57 -3.02 7.71 5.34
CA TYR A 57 -2.29 8.30 4.22
C TYR A 57 -2.63 9.78 4.01
N GLN A 58 -3.91 10.14 4.07
CA GLN A 58 -4.38 11.52 3.93
C GLN A 58 -3.80 12.40 5.05
N GLN A 59 -3.83 11.92 6.30
CA GLN A 59 -3.24 12.61 7.45
C GLN A 59 -1.73 12.78 7.29
N LEU A 60 -1.02 11.74 6.88
CA LEU A 60 0.42 11.80 6.64
C LEU A 60 0.74 12.82 5.55
N LYS A 61 -0.01 12.79 4.43
CA LYS A 61 0.15 13.74 3.32
C LYS A 61 -0.09 15.18 3.77
N THR A 62 -1.17 15.44 4.50
CA THR A 62 -1.46 16.78 5.04
C THR A 62 -0.37 17.23 6.01
N SER A 63 0.15 16.35 6.87
CA SER A 63 1.23 16.70 7.80
C SER A 63 2.54 17.04 7.09
N LEU A 64 2.88 16.33 6.02
CA LEU A 64 4.07 16.59 5.19
C LEU A 64 3.91 17.84 4.31
N GLN A 65 2.68 18.11 3.85
CA GLN A 65 2.33 19.34 3.14
C GLN A 65 2.41 20.56 4.05
N ALA A 66 1.89 20.48 5.28
CA ALA A 66 1.99 21.55 6.26
C ALA A 66 3.45 21.90 6.63
N ARG A 67 4.36 20.92 6.55
CA ARG A 67 5.80 21.13 6.74
C ARG A 67 6.51 21.68 5.49
N GLY A 68 5.80 21.90 4.38
CA GLY A 68 6.33 22.56 3.18
C GLY A 68 7.33 21.72 2.37
N TYR A 69 7.38 20.39 2.56
CA TYR A 69 8.37 19.54 1.87
C TYR A 69 8.11 19.38 0.36
N PHE A 70 6.89 19.65 -0.11
CA PHE A 70 6.53 19.41 -1.52
C PHE A 70 6.75 20.61 -2.46
N ASP A 71 6.78 21.84 -1.94
CA ASP A 71 6.81 23.06 -2.76
C ASP A 71 8.21 23.70 -2.92
N ASN A 72 9.23 23.14 -2.26
CA ASN A 72 10.60 23.64 -2.35
C ASN A 72 11.34 23.14 -3.61
N LYS A 73 10.77 23.34 -4.80
CA LYS A 73 11.43 23.04 -6.08
C LYS A 73 12.45 24.14 -6.40
N LYS A 74 13.70 23.91 -6.01
CA LYS A 74 14.82 24.77 -6.44
C LYS A 74 15.03 24.61 -7.96
N PRO A 75 15.33 25.69 -8.70
CA PRO A 75 15.67 25.59 -10.11
C PRO A 75 16.87 24.65 -10.28
N ILE A 76 16.73 23.66 -11.17
CA ILE A 76 17.76 22.65 -11.40
C ILE A 76 18.89 23.32 -12.18
N PRO A 77 20.13 23.35 -11.66
CA PRO A 77 21.25 23.91 -12.39
C PRO A 77 21.54 23.07 -13.64
N ALA A 78 21.93 23.72 -14.74
CA ALA A 78 22.19 23.04 -16.02
C ALA A 78 23.30 21.96 -15.92
N PHE A 79 24.21 22.11 -14.97
CA PHE A 79 25.28 21.15 -14.68
C PHE A 79 25.34 20.88 -13.17
N PRO A 80 24.59 19.89 -12.64
CA PRO A 80 24.70 19.51 -11.24
C PRO A 80 26.09 18.90 -11.00
N LYS A 81 26.76 19.29 -9.91
CA LYS A 81 28.06 18.73 -9.51
C LYS A 81 27.92 17.48 -8.64
N ARG A 82 26.80 17.37 -7.92
CA ARG A 82 26.48 16.25 -7.03
C ARG A 82 24.98 15.93 -7.14
N VAL A 83 24.65 14.64 -7.21
CA VAL A 83 23.28 14.15 -7.21
C VAL A 83 23.13 13.20 -6.02
N ALA A 84 22.25 13.54 -5.09
CA ALA A 84 21.89 12.65 -3.99
C ALA A 84 20.63 11.86 -4.40
N VAL A 85 20.68 10.54 -4.27
CA VAL A 85 19.58 9.64 -4.56
C VAL A 85 19.17 8.99 -3.25
N LEU A 86 18.00 9.37 -2.75
CA LEU A 86 17.39 8.79 -1.56
C LEU A 86 16.54 7.61 -2.00
N THR A 87 17.08 6.40 -1.87
CA THR A 87 16.45 5.15 -2.30
C THR A 87 16.82 4.05 -1.32
N SER A 88 16.03 2.97 -1.27
CA SER A 88 16.45 1.77 -0.53
C SER A 88 17.82 1.28 -1.03
N ILE A 89 18.64 0.78 -0.10
CA ILE A 89 20.01 0.28 -0.37
C ILE A 89 20.05 -0.76 -1.51
N THR A 90 18.95 -1.49 -1.71
CA THR A 90 18.79 -2.53 -2.73
C THR A 90 18.07 -2.07 -3.99
N GLY A 91 17.79 -0.77 -4.14
CA GLY A 91 17.00 -0.25 -5.26
C GLY A 91 17.75 -0.31 -6.60
N ALA A 92 17.10 -0.89 -7.61
CA ALA A 92 17.55 -0.90 -9.02
C ALA A 92 17.73 0.52 -9.63
N VAL A 93 17.27 1.55 -8.91
CA VAL A 93 17.39 2.97 -9.26
C VAL A 93 18.85 3.39 -9.43
N ILE A 94 19.79 2.80 -8.68
CA ILE A 94 21.22 3.15 -8.78
C ILE A 94 21.78 2.70 -10.14
N GLU A 95 21.37 1.51 -10.61
CA GLU A 95 21.80 0.98 -11.90
C GLU A 95 21.16 1.74 -13.06
N ASP A 96 19.87 2.10 -12.92
CA ASP A 96 19.16 2.90 -13.93
C ASP A 96 19.78 4.28 -14.09
N ILE A 97 20.11 4.97 -12.98
CA ILE A 97 20.78 6.28 -13.02
C ILE A 97 22.19 6.18 -13.62
N LYS A 98 22.93 5.10 -13.36
CA LYS A 98 24.24 4.87 -14.01
C LYS A 98 24.08 4.69 -15.51
N LYS A 99 23.04 3.96 -15.95
CA LYS A 99 22.76 3.68 -17.36
C LYS A 99 22.20 4.90 -18.12
N SER A 100 21.43 5.76 -17.45
CA SER A 100 20.79 6.94 -18.02
C SER A 100 21.66 8.21 -17.99
N ARG A 101 22.94 8.12 -17.61
CA ARG A 101 23.87 9.26 -17.63
C ARG A 101 24.00 9.81 -19.05
N THR A 102 23.38 10.96 -19.28
CA THR A 102 23.60 11.77 -20.49
C THR A 102 24.93 12.52 -20.32
N LYS A 103 25.70 12.76 -21.40
CA LYS A 103 27.03 13.43 -21.39
C LYS A 103 27.13 14.70 -20.52
N ALA A 104 26.02 15.39 -20.27
CA ALA A 104 25.96 16.58 -19.42
C ALA A 104 26.20 16.32 -17.90
N VAL A 105 26.13 15.06 -17.44
CA VAL A 105 26.16 14.70 -16.00
C VAL A 105 27.33 13.74 -15.65
N GLU A 106 28.29 13.59 -16.55
CA GLU A 106 29.33 12.56 -16.49
C GLU A 106 30.27 12.70 -15.27
N SER A 107 30.50 13.93 -14.80
CA SER A 107 31.39 14.25 -13.66
C SER A 107 30.67 14.35 -12.31
N CYS A 108 29.45 13.83 -12.18
CA CYS A 108 28.63 13.98 -11.00
C CYS A 108 28.84 12.85 -9.99
N GLU A 109 29.12 13.19 -8.73
CA GLU A 109 29.18 12.23 -7.62
C GLU A 109 27.75 11.84 -7.20
N VAL A 110 27.46 10.54 -7.20
CA VAL A 110 26.15 9.99 -6.81
C VAL A 110 26.24 9.45 -5.38
N PHE A 111 25.49 10.04 -4.46
CA PHE A 111 25.41 9.59 -3.06
C PHE A 111 24.09 8.87 -2.82
N CYS A 112 24.15 7.69 -2.21
CA CYS A 112 22.98 6.92 -1.76
C CYS A 112 22.82 7.04 -0.25
N ALA A 113 21.59 7.28 0.21
CA ALA A 113 21.21 7.34 1.62
C ALA A 113 19.85 6.66 1.81
#